data_AF-A0A7C5WKT2-F1
#
_entry.id   AF-A0A7C5WKT2-F1
#
_cell.length_a   1.000
_cell.length_b   1.000
_cell.length_c   1.000
_cell.angle_alpha   90.00
_cell.angle_beta   90.00
_cell.angle_gamma   90.00
#
_symmetry.space_group_name_H-M   'P 1'
#
loop_
_entity.id
_entity.type
_entity.pdbx_description
1 polymer ?
#
loop_
_entity_poly.entity_id
_entity_poly.type
_entity_poly.pdbx_seq_one_letter_code
_entity_poly.pdbx_strand_id
1 'polypeptide(L)'
;LFTTSWMRIYTKADLLGVELAGATKNVIAIAAGVLDGLKAGSNAKSALLARGLAEITRLGTAMGASQDTFFGIAGVGDLATTCFSPHGRNRSCGEALGRGERLSDYLDRTTMVVEGVATTRSVVALSKKYRVEMPITDAVHDVLFGGLDPLEAIGRLMSRGMKDETVG
;
A
#
# COMPACT_ATOMS: atom_id res chain seq x y z
N LEU A 1 13.26 7.95 -26.01
CA LEU A 1 14.44 7.93 -25.12
C LEU A 1 14.53 6.64 -24.31
N PHE A 2 13.47 6.25 -23.57
CA PHE A 2 13.50 5.09 -22.66
C PHE A 2 12.97 3.76 -23.25
N THR A 3 12.70 3.67 -24.55
CA THR A 3 12.20 2.42 -25.15
C THR A 3 13.37 1.55 -25.63
N THR A 4 13.35 0.25 -25.34
CA THR A 4 14.30 -0.75 -25.85
C THR A 4 13.55 -2.00 -26.37
N SER A 5 14.28 -3.01 -26.88
CA SER A 5 13.70 -4.28 -27.35
C SER A 5 13.00 -5.10 -26.25
N TRP A 6 13.30 -4.83 -24.98
CA TRP A 6 12.72 -5.51 -23.81
C TRP A 6 12.02 -4.55 -22.84
N MET A 7 11.91 -3.27 -23.18
CA MET A 7 11.24 -2.26 -22.34
C MET A 7 10.34 -1.38 -23.19
N ARG A 8 9.02 -1.61 -23.07
CA ARG A 8 8.00 -0.81 -23.75
C ARG A 8 7.44 0.25 -22.82
N ILE A 9 7.42 1.50 -23.29
CA ILE A 9 6.90 2.65 -22.54
C ILE A 9 5.45 2.93 -22.96
N TYR A 10 4.59 3.13 -21.97
CA TYR A 10 3.23 3.59 -22.12
C TYR A 10 3.09 4.95 -21.43
N THR A 11 2.55 5.94 -22.13
CA THR A 11 2.39 7.29 -21.59
C THR A 11 0.97 7.52 -21.11
N LYS A 12 0.81 8.37 -20.10
CA LYS A 12 -0.48 8.80 -19.58
C LYS A 12 -0.42 10.29 -19.24
N ALA A 13 -1.45 11.05 -19.58
CA ALA A 13 -1.50 12.49 -19.32
C ALA A 13 -1.84 12.82 -17.86
N ASP A 14 -2.44 11.87 -17.14
CA ASP A 14 -2.77 11.99 -15.72
C ASP A 14 -1.52 11.82 -14.84
N LEU A 15 -0.73 12.88 -14.76
CA LEU A 15 0.49 12.92 -13.94
C LEU A 15 0.18 12.70 -12.46
N LEU A 16 -0.89 13.34 -11.96
CA LEU A 16 -1.31 13.23 -10.57
C LEU A 16 -1.62 11.77 -10.19
N GLY A 17 -2.42 11.08 -11.02
CA GLY A 17 -2.75 9.68 -10.77
C GLY A 17 -1.53 8.77 -10.79
N VAL A 18 -0.58 9.01 -11.69
CA VAL A 18 0.65 8.21 -11.79
C VAL A 18 1.53 8.40 -10.55
N GLU A 19 1.72 9.64 -10.09
CA GLU A 19 2.49 9.95 -8.88
C GLU A 19 1.84 9.36 -7.63
N LEU A 20 0.52 9.52 -7.49
CA LEU A 20 -0.23 8.96 -6.37
C LEU A 20 -0.17 7.44 -6.34
N ALA A 21 -0.34 6.78 -7.49
CA ALA A 21 -0.26 5.32 -7.58
C ALA A 21 1.12 4.82 -7.14
N GLY A 22 2.20 5.43 -7.63
CA GLY A 22 3.58 5.06 -7.29
C GLY A 22 3.93 5.28 -5.82
N ALA A 23 3.41 6.33 -5.19
CA ALA A 23 3.64 6.61 -3.78
C ALA A 23 2.82 5.68 -2.88
N THR A 24 1.50 5.66 -3.07
CA THR A 24 0.55 5.02 -2.15
C THR A 24 0.66 3.49 -2.13
N LYS A 25 1.10 2.85 -3.23
CA LYS A 25 1.34 1.40 -3.28
C LYS A 25 2.27 0.91 -2.16
N ASN A 26 3.23 1.74 -1.75
CA ASN A 26 4.24 1.36 -0.76
C ASN A 26 3.62 1.15 0.62
N VAL A 27 2.53 1.85 0.94
CA VAL A 27 1.77 1.64 2.18
C VAL A 27 1.09 0.27 2.14
N ILE A 28 0.43 -0.06 1.03
CA ILE A 28 -0.23 -1.36 0.85
C ILE A 28 0.79 -2.50 0.85
N ALA A 29 1.99 -2.26 0.30
CA ALA A 29 3.07 -3.24 0.34
C ALA A 29 3.56 -3.55 1.76
N ILE A 30 3.57 -2.58 2.68
CA ILE A 30 3.84 -2.83 4.11
C ILE A 30 2.75 -3.74 4.69
N ALA A 31 1.47 -3.43 4.47
CA ALA A 31 0.38 -4.31 4.91
C ALA A 31 0.49 -5.73 4.33
N ALA A 32 0.87 -5.84 3.05
CA ALA A 32 1.07 -7.14 2.39
C ALA A 32 2.24 -7.92 3.01
N GLY A 33 3.30 -7.22 3.40
CA GLY A 33 4.40 -7.78 4.17
C GLY A 33 3.96 -8.29 5.54
N VAL A 34 3.15 -7.52 6.27
CA VAL A 34 2.61 -7.95 7.58
C VAL A 34 1.90 -9.29 7.46
N LEU A 35 1.08 -9.47 6.41
CA LEU A 35 0.42 -10.75 6.15
C LEU A 35 1.40 -11.89 5.86
N ASP A 36 2.53 -11.62 5.20
CA ASP A 36 3.59 -12.61 5.00
C ASP A 36 4.24 -13.00 6.34
N GLY A 37 4.53 -12.03 7.20
CA GLY A 37 5.11 -12.24 8.52
C GLY A 37 4.22 -13.11 9.42
N LEU A 38 2.91 -12.87 9.33
CA LEU A 38 1.87 -13.63 10.03
C LEU A 38 1.50 -14.96 9.36
N LYS A 39 2.07 -15.27 8.18
CA LYS A 39 1.78 -16.47 7.38
C LYS A 39 0.28 -16.62 7.03
N ALA A 40 -0.40 -15.50 6.77
CA ALA A 40 -1.84 -15.49 6.45
C ALA A 40 -2.18 -16.13 5.08
N GLY A 41 -1.18 -16.29 4.20
CA GLY A 41 -1.31 -16.97 2.91
C GLY A 41 -1.75 -16.05 1.76
N SER A 42 -1.63 -16.58 0.54
CA SER A 42 -1.79 -15.80 -0.69
C SER A 42 -3.20 -15.24 -0.89
N ASN A 43 -4.25 -15.93 -0.42
CA ASN A 43 -5.63 -15.47 -0.58
C ASN A 43 -5.88 -14.17 0.21
N ALA A 44 -5.43 -14.12 1.47
CA ALA A 44 -5.54 -12.92 2.29
C ALA A 44 -4.76 -11.75 1.66
N LYS A 45 -3.57 -12.04 1.12
CA LYS A 45 -2.73 -11.05 0.46
C LYS A 45 -3.34 -10.51 -0.84
N SER A 46 -3.94 -11.38 -1.66
CA SER A 46 -4.65 -10.98 -2.88
C SER A 46 -5.90 -10.15 -2.56
N ALA A 47 -6.65 -10.52 -1.52
CA ALA A 47 -7.78 -9.72 -1.04
C ALA A 47 -7.31 -8.34 -0.56
N LEU A 48 -6.23 -8.27 0.21
CA LEU A 48 -5.63 -7.01 0.65
C LEU A 48 -5.21 -6.15 -0.54
N LEU A 49 -4.60 -6.73 -1.58
CA LEU A 49 -4.22 -5.98 -2.78
C LEU A 49 -5.43 -5.33 -3.45
N ALA A 50 -6.52 -6.09 -3.65
CA ALA A 50 -7.73 -5.57 -4.27
C ALA A 50 -8.34 -4.42 -3.45
N ARG A 51 -8.42 -4.59 -2.11
CA ARG A 51 -8.94 -3.56 -1.21
C ARG A 51 -8.02 -2.34 -1.12
N GLY A 52 -6.71 -2.56 -1.16
CA GLY A 52 -5.71 -1.50 -1.20
C GLY A 52 -5.78 -0.69 -2.49
N LEU A 53 -5.97 -1.34 -3.64
CA LEU A 53 -6.19 -0.65 -4.91
C LEU A 53 -7.45 0.23 -4.86
N ALA A 54 -8.54 -0.25 -4.25
CA ALA A 54 -9.75 0.53 -4.09
C ALA A 54 -9.54 1.77 -3.20
N GLU A 55 -8.75 1.65 -2.12
CA GLU A 55 -8.32 2.79 -1.29
C GLU A 55 -7.54 3.83 -2.09
N ILE A 56 -6.50 3.38 -2.80
CA ILE A 56 -5.67 4.26 -3.65
C ILE A 56 -6.54 4.98 -4.68
N THR A 57 -7.45 4.26 -5.32
CA THR A 57 -8.36 4.80 -6.34
C THR A 57 -9.31 5.84 -5.75
N ARG A 58 -9.92 5.59 -4.58
CA ARG A 58 -10.77 6.58 -3.90
C ARG A 58 -10.03 7.85 -3.54
N LEU A 59 -8.82 7.72 -3.00
CA LEU A 59 -8.01 8.89 -2.66
C LEU A 59 -7.64 9.67 -3.93
N GLY A 60 -7.16 8.97 -4.96
CA GLY A 60 -6.76 9.60 -6.22
C GLY A 60 -7.89 10.33 -6.92
N THR A 61 -9.05 9.70 -7.03
CA THR A 61 -10.25 10.31 -7.64
C THR A 61 -10.73 11.52 -6.85
N ALA A 62 -10.74 11.46 -5.51
CA ALA A 62 -11.06 12.62 -4.67
C ALA A 62 -10.06 13.78 -4.82
N MET A 63 -8.82 13.49 -5.24
CA MET A 63 -7.79 14.48 -5.56
C MET A 63 -7.85 15.01 -7.00
N GLY A 64 -8.73 14.46 -7.85
CA GLY A 64 -8.91 14.85 -9.25
C GLY A 64 -8.13 14.00 -10.26
N ALA A 65 -7.55 12.88 -9.85
CA ALA A 65 -6.91 11.93 -10.78
C ALA A 65 -7.93 11.08 -11.55
N SER A 66 -7.51 10.52 -12.68
CA SER A 66 -8.33 9.61 -13.48
C SER A 66 -8.34 8.21 -12.88
N GLN A 67 -9.54 7.66 -12.69
CA GLN A 67 -9.73 6.30 -12.18
C GLN A 67 -8.96 5.25 -13.01
N ASP A 68 -8.97 5.36 -14.33
CA ASP A 68 -8.30 4.42 -15.24
C ASP A 68 -6.78 4.35 -15.02
N THR A 69 -6.16 5.37 -14.40
CA THR A 69 -4.73 5.35 -14.08
C THR A 69 -4.39 4.24 -13.10
N PHE A 70 -5.24 4.01 -12.11
CA PHE A 70 -5.03 3.01 -11.07
C PHE A 70 -5.21 1.58 -11.58
N PHE A 71 -5.97 1.37 -12.66
CA PHE A 71 -6.13 0.06 -13.29
C PHE A 71 -5.08 -0.23 -14.39
N GLY A 72 -4.13 0.69 -14.62
CA GLY A 72 -3.02 0.52 -15.56
C GLY A 72 -1.72 0.01 -14.92
N ILE A 73 -0.62 0.06 -15.69
CA ILE A 73 0.71 -0.38 -15.26
C ILE A 73 1.19 0.37 -14.01
N ALA A 74 0.98 1.70 -13.95
CA ALA A 74 1.40 2.53 -12.82
C ALA A 74 0.63 2.24 -11.52
N GLY A 75 -0.60 1.74 -11.62
CA GLY A 75 -1.44 1.36 -10.49
C GLY A 75 -1.32 -0.11 -10.16
N VAL A 76 -2.30 -0.91 -10.60
CA VAL A 76 -2.40 -2.34 -10.26
C VAL A 76 -1.14 -3.14 -10.65
N GLY A 77 -0.50 -2.80 -11.77
CA GLY A 77 0.72 -3.50 -12.21
C GLY A 77 1.85 -3.36 -11.19
N ASP A 78 2.20 -2.12 -10.87
CA ASP A 78 3.28 -1.81 -9.93
C ASP A 78 2.91 -2.17 -8.47
N LEU A 79 1.65 -2.00 -8.09
CA LEU A 79 1.12 -2.46 -6.80
C LEU A 79 1.32 -3.96 -6.63
N ALA A 80 0.97 -4.77 -7.63
CA ALA A 80 1.13 -6.21 -7.58
C ALA A 80 2.60 -6.62 -7.43
N THR A 81 3.49 -6.09 -8.26
CA THR A 81 4.92 -6.39 -8.14
C THR A 81 5.46 -5.98 -6.77
N THR A 82 5.06 -4.83 -6.24
CA THR A 82 5.56 -4.33 -4.95
C THR A 82 5.05 -5.17 -3.77
N CYS A 83 3.80 -5.65 -3.81
CA CYS A 83 3.22 -6.51 -2.78
C CYS A 83 3.75 -7.94 -2.82
N PHE A 84 3.98 -8.52 -4.00
CA PHE A 84 4.33 -9.95 -4.13
C PHE A 84 5.83 -10.23 -4.27
N SER A 85 6.63 -9.26 -4.73
CA SER A 85 8.07 -9.47 -4.88
C SER A 85 8.77 -9.69 -3.54
N PRO A 86 9.54 -10.78 -3.36
CA PRO A 86 10.26 -11.03 -2.12
C PRO A 86 11.33 -9.97 -1.82
N HIS A 87 11.77 -9.23 -2.84
CA HIS A 87 12.84 -8.23 -2.73
C HIS A 87 12.35 -6.81 -2.44
N GLY A 88 11.03 -6.58 -2.35
CA GLY A 88 10.47 -5.25 -2.10
C GLY A 88 10.74 -4.77 -0.68
N ARG A 89 11.44 -3.63 -0.52
CA ARG A 89 11.81 -3.04 0.80
C ARG A 89 10.60 -2.82 1.71
N ASN A 90 9.52 -2.26 1.17
CA ASN A 90 8.28 -1.99 1.90
C ASN A 90 7.61 -3.30 2.38
N ARG A 91 7.55 -4.32 1.52
CA ARG A 91 7.05 -5.65 1.88
C ARG A 91 7.93 -6.32 2.93
N SER A 92 9.25 -6.29 2.77
CA SER A 92 10.19 -6.87 3.74
C SER A 92 10.13 -6.18 5.11
N CYS A 93 9.88 -4.86 5.14
CA CYS A 93 9.62 -4.13 6.38
C CYS A 93 8.33 -4.63 7.04
N GLY A 94 7.23 -4.69 6.29
CA GLY A 94 5.99 -5.26 6.78
C GLY A 94 6.13 -6.69 7.31
N GLU A 95 6.90 -7.53 6.61
CA GLU A 95 7.15 -8.92 7.00
C GLU A 95 7.89 -9.02 8.35
N ALA A 96 8.88 -8.16 8.57
CA ALA A 96 9.56 -8.07 9.86
C ALA A 96 8.59 -7.65 10.98
N LEU A 97 7.78 -6.62 10.74
CA LEU A 97 6.76 -6.17 11.70
C LEU A 97 5.76 -7.28 12.02
N GLY A 98 5.28 -8.01 11.01
CA GLY A 98 4.37 -9.15 11.18
C GLY A 98 4.98 -10.32 11.95
N ARG A 99 6.32 -10.41 12.04
CA ARG A 99 7.03 -11.38 12.89
C ARG A 99 7.29 -10.86 14.32
N GLY A 100 6.83 -9.65 14.64
CA GLY A 100 7.00 -9.01 15.94
C GLY A 100 8.28 -8.19 16.09
N GLU A 101 9.03 -7.94 15.02
CA GLU A 101 10.19 -7.05 15.06
C GLU A 101 9.73 -5.59 15.24
N ARG A 102 10.41 -4.80 16.07
CA ARG A 102 10.11 -3.38 16.23
C ARG A 102 10.56 -2.60 14.99
N LEU A 103 9.78 -1.58 14.61
CA LEU A 103 10.10 -0.76 13.45
C LEU A 103 11.49 -0.10 13.55
N SER A 104 11.86 0.42 14.73
CA SER A 104 13.19 1.02 14.96
C SER A 104 14.30 0.04 14.61
N ASP A 105 14.19 -1.19 15.10
CA ASP A 105 15.25 -2.19 15.01
C ASP A 105 15.42 -2.64 13.55
N TYR A 106 14.30 -2.75 12.80
CA TYR A 106 14.33 -2.99 11.36
C TYR A 106 14.99 -1.84 10.59
N LEU A 107 14.64 -0.60 10.92
CA LEU A 107 15.16 0.60 10.24
C LEU A 107 16.65 0.82 10.52
N ASP A 108 17.13 0.45 11.71
CA ASP A 108 18.54 0.59 12.09
C ASP A 108 19.45 -0.40 11.35
N ARG A 109 18.94 -1.59 10.99
CA ARG A 109 19.73 -2.62 10.28
C ARG A 109 19.60 -2.60 8.77
N THR A 110 18.56 -1.99 8.20
CA THR A 110 18.39 -1.92 6.75
C THR A 110 19.33 -0.88 6.14
N THR A 111 19.97 -1.23 5.03
CA THR A 111 20.79 -0.30 4.25
C THR A 111 19.98 0.49 3.22
N MET A 112 18.69 0.17 3.08
CA MET A 112 17.80 0.78 2.10
C MET A 112 16.66 1.53 2.77
N VAL A 113 16.29 2.66 2.18
CA VAL A 113 15.15 3.47 2.63
C VAL A 113 13.85 2.71 2.41
N VAL A 114 12.97 2.73 3.40
CA VAL A 114 11.61 2.19 3.33
C VAL A 114 10.65 3.36 3.11
N GLU A 115 10.39 3.70 1.86
CA GLU A 115 9.64 4.92 1.50
C GLU A 115 8.19 4.90 2.02
N GLY A 116 7.62 3.69 2.16
CA GLY A 116 6.27 3.47 2.67
C GLY A 116 6.08 3.97 4.10
N VAL A 117 7.12 3.98 4.94
CA VAL A 117 7.03 4.51 6.31
C VAL A 117 6.72 6.01 6.28
N ALA A 118 7.53 6.79 5.56
CA ALA A 118 7.28 8.23 5.43
C ALA A 118 5.98 8.51 4.66
N THR A 119 5.74 7.77 3.57
CA THR A 119 4.55 7.91 2.74
C THR A 119 3.26 7.68 3.52
N THR A 120 3.23 6.72 4.47
CA THR A 120 2.04 6.43 5.28
C THR A 120 1.51 7.68 6.00
N ARG A 121 2.39 8.48 6.61
CA ARG A 121 1.98 9.74 7.28
C ARG A 121 1.36 10.73 6.29
N SER A 122 1.99 10.88 5.13
CA SER A 122 1.50 11.79 4.08
C SER A 122 0.14 11.34 3.54
N VAL A 123 -0.05 10.04 3.32
CA VAL A 123 -1.32 9.48 2.81
C VAL A 123 -2.44 9.63 3.84
N VAL A 124 -2.18 9.41 5.13
CA VAL A 124 -3.16 9.69 6.20
C VAL A 124 -3.50 11.18 6.29
N ALA A 125 -2.53 12.08 6.11
CA ALA A 125 -2.82 13.51 6.06
C ALA A 125 -3.70 13.88 4.86
N LEU A 126 -3.42 13.29 3.69
CA LEU A 126 -4.23 13.47 2.49
C LEU A 126 -5.64 12.89 2.64
N SER A 127 -5.78 11.69 3.21
CA SER A 127 -7.09 11.05 3.43
C SER A 127 -7.99 11.93 4.30
N LYS A 128 -7.44 12.54 5.37
CA LYS A 128 -8.14 13.51 6.21
C LYS A 128 -8.51 14.79 5.44
N LYS A 129 -7.57 15.35 4.66
CA LYS A 129 -7.79 16.56 3.87
C LYS A 129 -8.92 16.40 2.86
N TYR A 130 -8.95 15.27 2.16
CA TYR A 130 -9.94 14.97 1.12
C TYR A 130 -11.15 14.18 1.65
N ARG A 131 -11.22 13.90 2.95
CA ARG A 131 -12.31 13.19 3.63
C ARG A 131 -12.59 11.79 3.04
N VAL A 132 -11.53 11.04 2.76
CA VAL A 132 -11.59 9.69 2.20
C VAL A 132 -11.29 8.66 3.27
N GLU A 133 -12.14 7.63 3.41
CA GLU A 133 -11.86 6.49 4.29
C GLU A 133 -10.75 5.59 3.69
N MET A 134 -9.70 5.37 4.48
CA MET A 134 -8.53 4.56 4.10
C MET A 134 -8.18 3.52 5.17
N PRO A 135 -9.08 2.54 5.45
CA PRO A 135 -8.91 1.51 6.49
C PRO A 135 -7.50 0.91 6.63
N ILE A 136 -6.95 0.43 5.51
CA ILE A 136 -5.69 -0.29 5.45
C ILE A 136 -4.57 0.69 5.74
N THR A 137 -4.63 1.88 5.13
CA THR A 137 -3.65 2.94 5.39
C THR A 137 -3.65 3.36 6.86
N ASP A 138 -4.84 3.53 7.47
CA ASP A 138 -4.98 3.89 8.88
C ASP A 138 -4.43 2.77 9.79
N ALA A 139 -4.73 1.51 9.48
CA ALA A 139 -4.20 0.36 10.22
C ALA A 139 -2.66 0.28 10.11
N VAL A 140 -2.09 0.51 8.92
CA VAL A 140 -0.62 0.56 8.74
C VAL A 140 -0.03 1.72 9.53
N HIS A 141 -0.69 2.89 9.54
CA HIS A 141 -0.25 4.03 10.33
C HIS A 141 -0.21 3.71 11.82
N ASP A 142 -1.24 3.06 12.36
CA ASP A 142 -1.31 2.69 13.78
C ASP A 142 -0.26 1.64 14.16
N VAL A 143 0.04 0.69 13.28
CA VAL A 143 1.15 -0.26 13.49
C VAL A 143 2.50 0.46 13.49
N LEU A 144 2.74 1.35 12.52
CA LEU A 144 4.03 2.03 12.38
C LEU A 144 4.30 3.09 13.45
N PHE A 145 3.27 3.82 13.89
CA PHE A 145 3.43 5.00 14.74
C PHE A 145 2.62 4.97 16.03
N GLY A 146 1.56 4.16 16.08
CA GLY A 146 0.73 3.97 17.28
C GLY A 146 1.20 2.81 18.17
N GLY A 147 2.14 1.98 17.69
CA GLY A 147 2.59 0.77 18.39
C GLY A 147 1.51 -0.31 18.49
N LEU A 148 0.49 -0.25 17.61
CA LEU A 148 -0.56 -1.25 17.56
C LEU A 148 0.02 -2.58 17.10
N ASP A 149 -0.35 -3.67 17.76
CA ASP A 149 0.06 -5.01 17.35
C ASP A 149 -0.54 -5.35 15.96
N PRO A 150 0.24 -5.91 15.03
CA PRO A 150 -0.24 -6.22 13.68
C PRO A 150 -1.44 -7.20 13.66
N LEU A 151 -1.52 -8.15 14.58
CA LEU A 151 -2.65 -9.08 14.68
C LEU A 151 -3.91 -8.35 15.17
N GLU A 152 -3.75 -7.45 16.13
CA GLU A 152 -4.85 -6.59 16.58
C GLU A 152 -5.35 -5.68 15.46
N ALA A 153 -4.44 -5.08 14.68
CA ALA A 153 -4.78 -4.23 13.54
C ALA A 153 -5.64 -4.98 12.50
N ILE A 154 -5.28 -6.24 12.20
CA ILE A 154 -6.08 -7.11 11.32
C ILE A 154 -7.45 -7.39 11.93
N GLY A 155 -7.50 -7.72 13.23
CA GLY A 155 -8.76 -7.95 13.94
C GLY A 155 -9.73 -6.76 13.82
N ARG A 156 -9.20 -5.53 13.96
CA ARG A 156 -9.98 -4.30 13.76
C ARG A 156 -10.46 -4.11 12.32
N LEU A 157 -9.66 -4.47 11.32
CA LEU A 157 -10.07 -4.42 9.92
C LEU A 157 -11.21 -5.40 9.62
N MET A 158 -11.14 -6.61 10.18
CA MET A 158 -12.13 -7.67 9.95
C MET A 158 -13.45 -7.43 10.69
N SER A 159 -13.45 -6.67 11.79
CA SER A 159 -14.65 -6.36 12.57
C SER A 159 -15.44 -5.16 12.03
N ARG A 160 -14.97 -4.51 10.96
CA ARG A 160 -15.69 -3.41 10.31
C ARG A 160 -17.02 -3.91 9.73
N GLY A 161 -18.03 -3.05 9.79
CA GLY A 161 -19.35 -3.33 9.22
C GLY A 161 -19.27 -3.71 7.74
N MET A 162 -20.06 -4.72 7.34
CA MET A 162 -20.15 -5.16 5.95
C MET A 162 -20.64 -4.02 5.06
N LYS A 163 -20.02 -3.86 3.90
CA LYS A 163 -20.40 -2.88 2.86
C LYS A 163 -20.37 -3.58 1.51
N ASP A 164 -21.18 -3.08 0.56
CA ASP A 164 -21.16 -3.56 -0.82
C ASP A 164 -19.78 -3.36 -1.46
N GLU A 165 -19.45 -4.22 -2.43
CA GLU A 165 -18.23 -4.06 -3.22
C GLU A 165 -18.39 -2.92 -4.23
N THR A 166 -17.54 -1.90 -4.11
CA THR A 166 -17.50 -0.75 -5.03
C THR A 166 -16.12 -0.65 -5.68
N VAL A 167 -16.09 -0.35 -6.98
CA VAL A 167 -14.85 -0.03 -7.70
C VAL A 167 -14.58 1.46 -7.54
N GLY A 168 -13.81 1.82 -6.52
CA GLY A 168 -13.60 3.21 -6.10
C GLY A 168 -14.60 3.59 -5.01
#